data_AF-A0A1H9E103-F1
#
_entry.id   AF-A0A1H9E103-F1
#
_cell.length_a   1.000
_cell.length_b   1.000
_cell.length_c   1.000
_cell.angle_alpha   90.00
_cell.angle_beta   90.00
_cell.angle_gamma   90.00
#
_symmetry.space_group_name_H-M   'P 1'
#
loop_
_entity.id
_entity.type
_entity.pdbx_description
1 polymer ?
#
loop_
_entity_poly.entity_id
_entity_poly.type
_entity_poly.pdbx_seq_one_letter_code
_entity_poly.pdbx_strand_id
1 'polypeptide(L)'
;MDEKTVLVGRIAPTVKLPKQGSRVVPLRQAAPLRVDVAGGGPVGLAFACTVKSLLGDGVMIRVHDRRWMRQGDRVVWKGNAEGNNRREQVVTLQSNVWASLPLAVQQRLFAPGKFSEMWPLGPDSPASKGRPRNIKIRWIEDCLLDMAQDVYGIELVADAYAPPAKFDGLHVLAIADGARSATREAFSAQFGTPSRELFSVDGSPLDERVLGIRVTAKSPDEHTVPLTVAQNRFLFNSLGGGFINMRLTAEEASEIVALGESGPVSCIGKFGCTMRPSGNGRFVCDRHRSVFKPSVDKLSYLWPRILDGLRFFGVGVADVVGINSFTLGMQQMSKFTAQLAPSTFGFLLGDAANSLHFWPGRGLNTGLKSALSLAVNLQKRWRGNAFRAADFAQHEGIMQQLQYREKSRAWTTMLMPDSEGTPRGIEDRIREGLQGPADRAALVKTLYERVLEIKKRMGDRMGPLATDEWYYGRVNAMDTRTLKVMVESGAWITREIGGEEVEVPSAVPAVAPEQPSNRGLSLVG
;
A
#
# COMPACT_ATOMS: atom_id res chain seq x y z
N MET A 1 -50.92 -38.35 -41.87
CA MET A 1 -49.66 -38.81 -41.28
C MET A 1 -48.56 -38.25 -42.15
N ASP A 2 -47.61 -37.58 -41.51
CA ASP A 2 -46.16 -37.46 -41.84
C ASP A 2 -45.81 -36.84 -43.23
N GLU A 3 -45.16 -35.66 -43.29
CA GLU A 3 -43.69 -35.43 -43.18
C GLU A 3 -42.90 -35.99 -44.38
N LYS A 4 -41.81 -35.39 -44.90
CA LYS A 4 -40.89 -34.27 -44.52
C LYS A 4 -40.21 -33.82 -45.85
N THR A 5 -39.57 -32.65 -46.10
CA THR A 5 -39.06 -31.48 -45.34
C THR A 5 -39.04 -30.26 -46.31
N VAL A 6 -39.02 -29.00 -45.83
CA VAL A 6 -38.74 -27.81 -46.67
C VAL A 6 -37.54 -27.02 -46.14
N LEU A 7 -36.64 -26.60 -47.03
CA LEU A 7 -35.54 -25.66 -46.73
C LEU A 7 -35.94 -24.23 -47.13
N VAL A 8 -35.85 -23.28 -46.18
CA VAL A 8 -36.12 -21.85 -46.43
C VAL A 8 -34.92 -21.01 -45.98
N GLY A 9 -34.18 -20.46 -46.95
CA GLY A 9 -33.15 -19.46 -46.69
C GLY A 9 -33.78 -18.13 -46.27
N ARG A 10 -33.34 -17.55 -45.15
CA ARG A 10 -33.90 -16.29 -44.63
C ARG A 10 -33.34 -15.07 -45.35
N ILE A 11 -34.23 -14.15 -45.68
CA ILE A 11 -33.91 -12.81 -46.23
C ILE A 11 -33.13 -12.00 -45.19
N ALA A 12 -31.98 -11.46 -45.58
CA ALA A 12 -31.23 -10.50 -44.77
C ALA A 12 -31.89 -9.10 -44.83
N PRO A 13 -31.87 -8.30 -43.74
CA PRO A 13 -32.50 -6.98 -43.72
C PRO A 13 -31.75 -5.99 -44.62
N THR A 14 -32.45 -5.47 -45.63
CA THR A 14 -31.90 -4.51 -46.60
C THR A 14 -31.53 -3.18 -45.95
N VAL A 15 -30.23 -2.93 -45.78
CA VAL A 15 -29.72 -1.62 -45.34
C VAL A 15 -29.94 -0.61 -46.48
N LYS A 16 -30.88 0.33 -46.28
CA LYS A 16 -31.04 1.49 -47.17
C LYS A 16 -29.82 2.41 -47.02
N LEU A 17 -28.92 2.38 -48.01
CA LEU A 17 -27.87 3.38 -48.14
C LEU A 17 -28.50 4.78 -48.32
N PRO A 18 -27.92 5.84 -47.73
CA PRO A 18 -28.38 7.20 -47.93
C PRO A 18 -28.19 7.64 -49.39
N LYS A 19 -29.02 8.59 -49.84
CA LYS A 19 -28.97 9.12 -51.22
C LYS A 19 -27.61 9.76 -51.52
N GLN A 20 -27.21 9.71 -52.80
CA GLN A 20 -26.04 10.42 -53.33
C GLN A 20 -26.05 11.90 -52.88
N GLY A 21 -24.92 12.38 -52.37
CA GLY A 21 -24.80 13.68 -51.69
C GLY A 21 -24.29 13.57 -50.25
N SER A 22 -24.33 12.38 -49.63
CA SER A 22 -23.69 12.12 -48.33
C SER A 22 -22.16 12.19 -48.43
N ARG A 23 -21.61 13.39 -48.25
CA ARG A 23 -20.17 13.63 -48.06
C ARG A 23 -19.70 12.74 -46.91
N VAL A 24 -18.76 11.82 -47.20
CA VAL A 24 -18.11 11.01 -46.17
C VAL A 24 -17.26 11.95 -45.33
N VAL A 25 -17.83 12.45 -44.24
CA VAL A 25 -17.09 13.11 -43.18
C VAL A 25 -16.22 12.03 -42.54
N PRO A 26 -14.87 12.13 -42.59
CA PRO A 26 -14.05 11.21 -41.83
C PRO A 26 -14.47 11.29 -40.37
N LEU A 27 -14.74 10.15 -39.73
CA LEU A 27 -14.81 10.10 -38.28
C LEU A 27 -13.48 10.65 -37.77
N ARG A 28 -13.49 11.90 -37.28
CA ARG A 28 -12.33 12.49 -36.61
C ARG A 28 -12.02 11.55 -35.46
N GLN A 29 -10.94 10.79 -35.59
CA GLN A 29 -10.35 10.14 -34.43
C GLN A 29 -10.11 11.26 -33.42
N ALA A 30 -10.75 11.11 -32.26
CA ALA A 30 -10.48 11.98 -31.12
C ALA A 30 -8.96 12.02 -30.91
N ALA A 31 -8.41 13.21 -30.66
CA ALA A 31 -7.03 13.29 -30.21
C ALA A 31 -6.86 12.35 -28.99
N PRO A 32 -5.76 11.61 -28.86
CA PRO A 32 -5.58 10.73 -27.72
C PRO A 32 -5.52 11.55 -26.43
N LEU A 33 -6.06 11.00 -25.35
CA LEU A 33 -5.93 11.57 -24.02
C LEU A 33 -4.43 11.68 -23.69
N ARG A 34 -3.95 12.85 -23.29
CA ARG A 34 -2.54 13.05 -22.90
C ARG A 34 -2.41 13.10 -21.38
N VAL A 35 -1.66 12.14 -20.83
CA VAL A 35 -1.47 11.94 -19.39
C VAL A 35 0.02 11.97 -19.05
N ASP A 36 0.40 12.84 -18.13
CA ASP A 36 1.70 12.79 -17.45
C ASP A 36 1.51 12.17 -16.06
N VAL A 37 2.50 11.38 -15.62
CA VAL A 37 2.52 10.75 -14.30
C VAL A 37 3.83 11.12 -13.60
N ALA A 38 3.73 11.92 -12.54
CA ALA A 38 4.85 12.25 -11.68
C ALA A 38 5.01 11.15 -10.61
N GLY A 39 6.07 10.34 -10.73
CA GLY A 39 6.37 9.25 -9.80
C GLY A 39 6.02 7.87 -10.37
N GLY A 40 7.06 7.12 -10.73
CA GLY A 40 7.01 5.74 -11.22
C GLY A 40 6.97 4.68 -10.11
N GLY A 41 6.47 5.02 -8.92
CA GLY A 41 6.23 4.03 -7.86
C GLY A 41 5.07 3.08 -8.20
N PRO A 42 4.79 2.07 -7.34
CA PRO A 42 3.73 1.08 -7.58
C PRO A 42 2.37 1.69 -7.97
N VAL A 43 1.99 2.82 -7.37
CA VAL A 43 0.72 3.50 -7.64
C VAL A 43 0.71 4.19 -9.00
N GLY A 44 1.77 4.93 -9.35
CA GLY A 44 1.87 5.65 -10.63
C GLY A 44 2.00 4.70 -11.82
N LEU A 45 2.80 3.64 -11.70
CA LEU A 45 2.90 2.61 -12.72
C LEU A 45 1.59 1.79 -12.85
N ALA A 46 0.94 1.44 -11.73
CA ALA A 46 -0.34 0.72 -11.79
C ALA A 46 -1.44 1.58 -12.42
N PHE A 47 -1.48 2.88 -12.11
CA PHE A 47 -2.35 3.85 -12.79
C PHE A 47 -2.06 3.88 -14.30
N ALA A 48 -0.81 4.10 -14.71
CA ALA A 48 -0.42 4.18 -16.11
C ALA A 48 -0.77 2.91 -16.91
N CYS A 49 -0.39 1.73 -16.39
CA CYS A 49 -0.72 0.44 -16.99
C CYS A 49 -2.25 0.20 -17.06
N THR A 50 -3.00 0.59 -16.02
CA THR A 50 -4.47 0.45 -16.01
C THR A 50 -5.13 1.37 -17.05
N VAL A 51 -4.71 2.64 -17.14
CA VAL A 51 -5.26 3.58 -18.13
C VAL A 51 -4.95 3.12 -19.56
N LYS A 52 -3.72 2.68 -19.85
CA LYS A 52 -3.36 2.16 -21.19
C LYS A 52 -4.10 0.85 -21.51
N SER A 53 -4.29 -0.03 -20.52
CA SER A 53 -5.10 -1.25 -20.66
C SER A 53 -6.60 -1.00 -20.85
N LEU A 54 -7.11 0.18 -20.46
CA LEU A 54 -8.54 0.54 -20.56
C LEU A 54 -8.88 1.41 -21.79
N LEU A 55 -7.90 2.15 -22.33
CA LEU A 55 -8.09 3.08 -23.45
C LEU A 55 -7.32 2.73 -24.73
N GLY A 56 -6.36 1.80 -24.67
CA GLY A 56 -5.55 1.41 -25.83
C GLY A 56 -4.85 2.64 -26.44
N ASP A 57 -4.99 2.84 -27.75
CA ASP A 57 -4.39 3.99 -28.43
C ASP A 57 -5.21 5.29 -28.34
N GLY A 58 -6.35 5.25 -27.64
CA GLY A 58 -7.07 6.43 -27.19
C GLY A 58 -6.35 7.24 -26.10
N VAL A 59 -5.17 6.79 -25.65
CA VAL A 59 -4.34 7.49 -24.65
C VAL A 59 -2.83 7.42 -24.98
N MET A 60 -2.15 8.55 -24.78
CA MET A 60 -0.70 8.69 -24.68
C MET A 60 -0.34 8.96 -23.21
N ILE A 61 0.59 8.19 -22.65
CA ILE A 61 1.01 8.30 -21.25
C ILE A 61 2.52 8.45 -21.16
N ARG A 62 2.97 9.40 -20.34
CA ARG A 62 4.37 9.59 -19.95
C ARG A 62 4.53 9.41 -18.45
N VAL A 63 5.53 8.64 -18.00
CA VAL A 63 5.81 8.44 -16.57
C VAL A 63 7.22 8.91 -16.25
N HIS A 64 7.36 9.71 -15.18
CA HIS A 64 8.60 10.32 -14.75
C HIS A 64 9.05 9.76 -13.39
N ASP A 65 10.25 9.18 -13.28
CA ASP A 65 10.86 8.92 -11.98
C ASP A 65 12.40 9.09 -11.97
N ARG A 66 12.87 10.01 -11.11
CA ARG A 66 14.29 10.26 -10.81
C ARG A 66 15.07 9.02 -10.32
N ARG A 67 14.37 7.96 -9.87
CA ARG A 67 14.94 6.68 -9.43
C ARG A 67 15.22 5.72 -10.59
N TRP A 68 14.94 6.11 -11.83
CA TRP A 68 15.27 5.34 -13.02
C TRP A 68 16.51 5.86 -13.74
N MET A 69 17.03 5.08 -14.67
CA MET A 69 18.06 5.47 -15.64
C MET A 69 17.76 4.79 -16.97
N ARG A 70 18.31 5.32 -18.07
CA ARG A 70 18.33 4.57 -19.35
C ARG A 70 19.54 3.64 -19.37
N GLN A 71 19.33 2.42 -19.85
CA GLN A 71 20.36 1.42 -20.09
C GLN A 71 20.11 0.79 -21.46
N GLY A 72 20.80 1.30 -22.47
CA GLY A 72 20.48 0.99 -23.87
C GLY A 72 19.13 1.60 -24.27
N ASP A 73 18.26 0.76 -24.81
CA ASP A 73 16.87 1.06 -25.19
C ASP A 73 15.90 1.07 -24.00
N ARG A 74 16.21 0.34 -22.92
CA ARG A 74 15.32 0.20 -21.75
C ARG A 74 15.50 1.30 -20.71
N VAL A 75 14.43 1.56 -19.96
CA VAL A 75 14.45 2.28 -18.69
C VAL A 75 14.45 1.27 -17.55
N VAL A 76 15.42 1.42 -16.63
CA VAL A 76 15.67 0.50 -15.51
C VAL A 76 15.77 1.26 -14.20
N TRP A 77 15.55 0.55 -13.08
CA TRP A 77 15.75 1.10 -11.75
C TRP A 77 17.23 1.34 -11.43
N LYS A 78 17.59 2.56 -11.02
CA LYS A 78 18.90 2.86 -10.39
C LYS A 78 19.10 1.92 -9.19
N GLY A 79 20.29 1.39 -9.01
CA GLY A 79 20.70 0.57 -7.88
C GLY A 79 21.51 1.35 -6.84
N ASN A 80 22.23 0.61 -5.98
CA ASN A 80 23.01 1.19 -4.89
C ASN A 80 24.28 1.92 -5.38
N ALA A 81 24.88 1.49 -6.50
CA ALA A 81 26.02 2.16 -7.11
C ALA A 81 25.62 3.56 -7.64
N GLU A 82 24.39 3.68 -8.13
CA GLU A 82 23.75 4.91 -8.60
C GLU A 82 23.05 5.67 -7.45
N GLY A 83 23.38 5.35 -6.20
CA GLY A 83 22.90 6.03 -4.99
C GLY A 83 21.47 5.71 -4.55
N ASN A 84 20.73 4.86 -5.26
CA ASN A 84 19.32 4.56 -5.00
C ASN A 84 19.14 3.26 -4.19
N ASN A 85 18.75 3.40 -2.91
CA ASN A 85 18.37 2.26 -2.07
C ASN A 85 16.86 2.00 -2.18
N ARG A 86 16.50 0.92 -2.91
CA ARG A 86 15.09 0.56 -3.21
C ARG A 86 14.34 -0.02 -2.00
N ARG A 87 13.01 0.08 -2.03
CA ARG A 87 12.12 -0.44 -0.97
C ARG A 87 11.99 -1.97 -1.07
N GLU A 88 12.69 -2.68 -0.20
CA GLU A 88 12.58 -4.16 -0.06
C GLU A 88 11.32 -4.62 0.72
N GLN A 89 10.49 -3.68 1.20
CA GLN A 89 9.33 -3.93 2.05
C GLN A 89 8.32 -4.93 1.47
N VAL A 90 7.76 -5.78 2.34
CA VAL A 90 6.62 -6.66 2.05
C VAL A 90 5.32 -5.93 2.39
N VAL A 91 4.35 -5.99 1.48
CA VAL A 91 3.00 -5.42 1.65
C VAL A 91 1.95 -6.46 1.33
N THR A 92 0.82 -6.39 2.05
CA THR A 92 -0.38 -7.21 1.79
C THR A 92 -1.29 -6.48 0.82
N LEU A 93 -1.70 -7.12 -0.26
CA LEU A 93 -2.78 -6.66 -1.14
C LEU A 93 -4.07 -7.42 -0.83
N GLN A 94 -5.18 -6.70 -0.66
CA GLN A 94 -6.50 -7.28 -0.40
C GLN A 94 -7.14 -7.76 -1.71
N SER A 95 -7.93 -8.84 -1.71
CA SER A 95 -8.47 -9.40 -2.95
C SER A 95 -9.58 -8.55 -3.58
N ASN A 96 -10.30 -7.72 -2.81
CA ASN A 96 -11.13 -6.65 -3.39
C ASN A 96 -10.33 -5.64 -4.23
N VAL A 97 -9.04 -5.43 -3.93
CA VAL A 97 -8.17 -4.50 -4.64
C VAL A 97 -7.41 -5.20 -5.76
N TRP A 98 -6.76 -6.34 -5.48
CA TRP A 98 -5.93 -7.00 -6.49
C TRP A 98 -6.76 -7.65 -7.61
N ALA A 99 -7.96 -8.17 -7.33
CA ALA A 99 -8.86 -8.70 -8.37
C ALA A 99 -9.49 -7.60 -9.25
N SER A 100 -9.36 -6.33 -8.86
CA SER A 100 -9.86 -5.17 -9.61
C SER A 100 -8.83 -4.58 -10.59
N LEU A 101 -7.58 -5.05 -10.56
CA LEU A 101 -6.52 -4.67 -11.50
C LEU A 101 -6.74 -5.33 -12.89
N PRO A 102 -6.14 -4.82 -13.99
CA PRO A 102 -6.17 -5.50 -15.28
C PRO A 102 -5.63 -6.94 -15.20
N LEU A 103 -6.25 -7.89 -15.90
CA LEU A 103 -5.93 -9.32 -15.77
C LEU A 103 -4.45 -9.65 -16.02
N ALA A 104 -3.84 -9.03 -17.05
CA ALA A 104 -2.41 -9.20 -17.34
C ALA A 104 -1.51 -8.71 -16.18
N VAL A 105 -1.91 -7.65 -15.47
CA VAL A 105 -1.21 -7.15 -14.28
C VAL A 105 -1.35 -8.15 -13.12
N GLN A 106 -2.53 -8.72 -12.91
CA GLN A 106 -2.73 -9.77 -11.90
C GLN A 106 -1.82 -10.98 -12.18
N GLN A 107 -1.80 -11.47 -13.41
CA GLN A 107 -0.98 -12.61 -13.85
C GLN A 107 0.53 -12.35 -13.68
N ARG A 108 1.02 -11.16 -14.04
CA ARG A 108 2.44 -10.78 -13.90
C ARG A 108 2.86 -10.61 -12.43
N LEU A 109 2.01 -10.02 -11.59
CA LEU A 109 2.31 -9.80 -10.17
C LEU A 109 2.28 -11.10 -9.36
N PHE A 110 1.25 -11.92 -9.54
CA PHE A 110 0.99 -13.12 -8.74
C PHE A 110 1.48 -14.41 -9.43
N ALA A 111 2.66 -14.36 -10.03
CA ALA A 111 3.36 -15.57 -10.46
C ALA A 111 3.71 -16.47 -9.25
N PRO A 112 3.72 -17.81 -9.40
CA PRO A 112 4.06 -18.73 -8.32
C PRO A 112 5.38 -18.40 -7.62
N GLY A 113 5.41 -18.50 -6.29
CA GLY A 113 6.59 -18.20 -5.47
C GLY A 113 6.95 -16.71 -5.34
N LYS A 114 6.15 -15.79 -5.89
CA LYS A 114 6.34 -14.33 -5.76
C LYS A 114 5.48 -13.68 -4.68
N PHE A 115 4.49 -14.41 -4.18
CA PHE A 115 3.58 -13.98 -3.12
C PHE A 115 3.27 -15.13 -2.16
N SER A 116 2.72 -14.81 -0.99
CA SER A 116 2.13 -15.78 -0.05
C SER A 116 0.78 -15.24 0.46
N GLU A 117 -0.11 -16.13 0.90
CA GLU A 117 -1.44 -15.77 1.39
C GLU A 117 -1.49 -15.85 2.92
N MET A 118 -0.73 -14.99 3.62
CA MET A 118 -0.52 -15.15 5.07
C MET A 118 -1.67 -14.68 5.96
N TRP A 119 -2.64 -13.92 5.46
CA TRP A 119 -3.68 -13.24 6.26
C TRP A 119 -5.06 -13.92 6.10
N PRO A 120 -6.01 -13.73 7.05
CA PRO A 120 -7.33 -14.35 6.98
C PRO A 120 -8.23 -13.76 5.88
N LEU A 121 -9.21 -14.56 5.43
CA LEU A 121 -10.39 -14.07 4.71
C LEU A 121 -11.20 -13.10 5.58
N GLY A 122 -11.84 -12.12 4.95
CA GLY A 122 -12.65 -11.09 5.60
C GLY A 122 -13.33 -10.15 4.60
N PRO A 123 -13.95 -9.04 5.04
CA PRO A 123 -14.68 -8.13 4.13
C PRO A 123 -13.82 -7.58 2.99
N ASP A 124 -12.56 -7.23 3.27
CA ASP A 124 -11.54 -6.80 2.29
C ASP A 124 -11.13 -7.90 1.29
N SER A 125 -11.19 -9.15 1.72
CA SER A 125 -10.73 -10.31 0.96
C SER A 125 -11.71 -11.48 1.12
N PRO A 126 -12.87 -11.42 0.43
CA PRO A 126 -13.92 -12.42 0.55
C PRO A 126 -13.53 -13.73 -0.15
N ALA A 127 -14.11 -14.85 0.30
CA ALA A 127 -13.83 -16.18 -0.24
C ALA A 127 -14.00 -16.25 -1.78
N SER A 128 -15.00 -15.54 -2.33
CA SER A 128 -15.28 -15.45 -3.77
C SER A 128 -14.19 -14.77 -4.60
N LYS A 129 -13.22 -14.09 -3.99
CA LYS A 129 -12.04 -13.50 -4.64
C LYS A 129 -10.71 -14.09 -4.15
N GLY A 130 -10.73 -14.99 -3.16
CA GLY A 130 -9.53 -15.54 -2.53
C GLY A 130 -8.89 -14.61 -1.48
N ARG A 131 -7.72 -15.00 -0.98
CA ARG A 131 -7.10 -14.43 0.22
C ARG A 131 -6.30 -13.14 -0.03
N PRO A 132 -5.94 -12.38 1.03
CA PRO A 132 -4.98 -11.29 0.92
C PRO A 132 -3.57 -11.83 0.58
N ARG A 133 -2.86 -11.15 -0.32
CA ARG A 133 -1.57 -11.60 -0.87
C ARG A 133 -0.42 -10.72 -0.42
N ASN A 134 0.54 -11.29 0.31
CA ASN A 134 1.80 -10.65 0.67
C ASN A 134 2.77 -10.71 -0.50
N ILE A 135 3.38 -9.57 -0.84
CA ILE A 135 4.19 -9.37 -2.05
C ILE A 135 5.25 -8.27 -1.79
N LYS A 136 6.44 -8.36 -2.40
CA LYS A 136 7.51 -7.36 -2.22
C LYS A 136 7.24 -6.12 -3.07
N ILE A 137 7.32 -4.91 -2.51
CA ILE A 137 7.17 -3.64 -3.25
C ILE A 137 8.10 -3.60 -4.46
N ARG A 138 9.36 -4.02 -4.28
CA ARG A 138 10.34 -4.13 -5.36
C ARG A 138 9.86 -5.00 -6.54
N TRP A 139 9.23 -6.15 -6.27
CA TRP A 139 8.70 -7.02 -7.33
C TRP A 139 7.51 -6.38 -8.06
N ILE A 140 6.65 -5.62 -7.36
CA ILE A 140 5.59 -4.83 -7.99
C ILE A 140 6.19 -3.72 -8.88
N GLU A 141 7.18 -2.99 -8.36
CA GLU A 141 7.92 -1.95 -9.11
C GLU A 141 8.62 -2.51 -10.36
N ASP A 142 9.20 -3.71 -10.27
CA ASP A 142 9.90 -4.36 -11.39
C ASP A 142 8.89 -4.84 -12.44
N CYS A 143 7.88 -5.61 -12.03
CA CYS A 143 6.85 -6.15 -12.92
C CYS A 143 6.06 -5.08 -13.67
N LEU A 144 5.68 -3.98 -13.01
CA LEU A 144 4.94 -2.90 -13.66
C LEU A 144 5.84 -2.03 -14.57
N LEU A 145 7.14 -1.91 -14.27
CA LEU A 145 8.10 -1.20 -15.13
C LEU A 145 8.37 -1.98 -16.42
N ASP A 146 8.49 -3.31 -16.34
CA ASP A 146 8.54 -4.17 -17.52
C ASP A 146 7.25 -4.03 -18.34
N MET A 147 6.07 -4.22 -17.73
CA MET A 147 4.79 -4.15 -18.45
C MET A 147 4.56 -2.80 -19.12
N ALA A 148 4.96 -1.69 -18.49
CA ALA A 148 4.84 -0.35 -19.08
C ALA A 148 5.59 -0.26 -20.42
N GLN A 149 6.75 -0.90 -20.54
CA GLN A 149 7.56 -0.95 -21.77
C GLN A 149 7.04 -2.05 -22.71
N ASP A 150 7.08 -3.30 -22.25
CA ASP A 150 6.99 -4.52 -23.07
C ASP A 150 5.57 -4.89 -23.51
N VAL A 151 4.55 -4.42 -22.77
CA VAL A 151 3.14 -4.74 -23.02
C VAL A 151 2.34 -3.50 -23.45
N TYR A 152 2.68 -2.33 -22.91
CA TYR A 152 1.85 -1.13 -23.01
C TYR A 152 2.44 0.03 -23.82
N GLY A 153 3.74 0.00 -24.17
CA GLY A 153 4.37 1.06 -24.99
C GLY A 153 4.28 2.46 -24.37
N ILE A 154 4.34 2.55 -23.04
CA ILE A 154 4.25 3.80 -22.28
C ILE A 154 5.60 4.52 -22.33
N GLU A 155 5.59 5.84 -22.55
CA GLU A 155 6.82 6.64 -22.57
C GLU A 155 7.38 6.77 -21.15
N LEU A 156 8.64 6.38 -20.95
CA LEU A 156 9.31 6.46 -19.67
C LEU A 156 10.45 7.47 -19.68
N VAL A 157 10.39 8.40 -18.72
CA VAL A 157 11.33 9.50 -18.52
C VAL A 157 12.10 9.27 -17.22
N ALA A 158 13.42 9.16 -17.31
CA ALA A 158 14.29 8.69 -16.22
C ALA A 158 14.66 9.78 -15.19
N ASP A 159 13.82 10.80 -15.07
CA ASP A 159 14.06 12.05 -14.37
C ASP A 159 12.88 12.42 -13.45
N ALA A 160 13.06 13.45 -12.62
CA ALA A 160 11.95 14.03 -11.88
C ALA A 160 10.92 14.66 -12.84
N TYR A 161 9.64 14.68 -12.44
CA TYR A 161 8.67 15.53 -13.15
C TYR A 161 9.00 17.00 -12.89
N ALA A 162 9.13 17.77 -13.96
CA ALA A 162 9.29 19.22 -13.91
C ALA A 162 7.99 19.86 -14.44
N PRO A 163 7.28 20.68 -13.64
CA PRO A 163 6.15 21.47 -14.12
C PRO A 163 6.54 22.29 -15.36
N PRO A 164 5.83 22.15 -16.50
CA PRO A 164 6.13 22.93 -17.69
C PRO A 164 5.63 24.36 -17.53
N ALA A 165 6.30 25.32 -18.18
CA ALA A 165 5.89 26.73 -18.16
C ALA A 165 4.48 26.97 -18.76
N LYS A 166 4.01 26.04 -19.61
CA LYS A 166 2.64 25.95 -20.13
C LYS A 166 2.26 24.48 -20.30
N PHE A 167 1.02 24.13 -19.99
CA PHE A 167 0.49 22.76 -20.12
C PHE A 167 -0.02 22.47 -21.54
N ASP A 168 0.82 22.68 -22.55
CA ASP A 168 0.41 22.73 -23.97
C ASP A 168 -0.14 21.38 -24.48
N GLY A 169 -1.47 21.24 -24.40
CA GLY A 169 -2.21 20.02 -24.76
C GLY A 169 -2.18 18.90 -23.71
N LEU A 170 -1.68 19.13 -22.49
CA LEU A 170 -1.80 18.13 -21.42
C LEU A 170 -3.22 18.13 -20.85
N HIS A 171 -3.80 16.94 -20.65
CA HIS A 171 -5.16 16.81 -20.11
C HIS A 171 -5.15 16.39 -18.63
N VAL A 172 -4.21 15.54 -18.24
CA VAL A 172 -4.13 14.92 -16.91
C VAL A 172 -2.68 14.96 -16.41
N LEU A 173 -2.48 15.39 -15.16
CA LEU A 173 -1.26 15.16 -14.39
C LEU A 173 -1.61 14.31 -13.15
N ALA A 174 -1.13 13.06 -13.11
CA ALA A 174 -1.27 12.20 -11.94
C ALA A 174 -0.01 12.30 -11.05
N ILE A 175 -0.19 12.68 -9.79
CA ILE A 175 0.89 12.96 -8.84
C ILE A 175 0.98 11.81 -7.83
N ALA A 176 2.03 11.00 -7.96
CA ALA A 176 2.28 9.76 -7.22
C ALA A 176 3.74 9.61 -6.72
N ASP A 177 4.51 10.70 -6.69
CA ASP A 177 5.95 10.77 -6.33
C ASP A 177 6.24 10.69 -4.82
N GLY A 178 5.20 10.52 -3.99
CA GLY A 178 5.30 10.08 -2.60
C GLY A 178 4.88 11.11 -1.54
N ALA A 179 4.98 10.76 -0.25
CA ALA A 179 4.60 11.65 0.85
C ALA A 179 5.36 12.98 0.87
N ARG A 180 6.61 12.98 0.38
CA ARG A 180 7.46 14.16 0.11
C ARG A 180 7.45 14.51 -1.39
N SER A 181 6.25 14.64 -1.94
CA SER A 181 6.01 15.03 -3.34
C SER A 181 6.36 16.49 -3.54
N ALA A 182 7.43 16.74 -4.30
CA ALA A 182 7.79 18.09 -4.75
C ALA A 182 6.79 18.59 -5.82
N THR A 183 6.18 17.66 -6.55
CA THR A 183 5.16 17.99 -7.56
C THR A 183 3.89 18.55 -6.90
N ARG A 184 3.42 17.95 -5.79
CA ARG A 184 2.31 18.47 -4.99
C ARG A 184 2.66 19.82 -4.37
N GLU A 185 3.88 19.99 -3.89
CA GLU A 185 4.37 21.24 -3.28
C GLU A 185 4.33 22.40 -4.29
N ALA A 186 4.75 22.16 -5.53
CA ALA A 186 4.67 23.12 -6.65
C ALA A 186 3.22 23.50 -7.04
N PHE A 187 2.22 22.67 -6.72
CA PHE A 187 0.79 22.94 -6.95
C PHE A 187 -0.02 23.14 -5.65
N SER A 188 0.66 23.50 -4.56
CA SER A 188 0.05 23.73 -3.24
C SER A 188 -1.03 24.82 -3.26
N ALA A 189 -0.90 25.83 -4.13
CA ALA A 189 -1.92 26.86 -4.33
C ALA A 189 -3.25 26.31 -4.91
N GLN A 190 -3.20 25.22 -5.69
CA GLN A 190 -4.36 24.63 -6.34
C GLN A 190 -5.03 23.53 -5.50
N PHE A 191 -4.22 22.67 -4.86
CA PHE A 191 -4.71 21.60 -3.97
C PHE A 191 -5.02 22.08 -2.54
N GLY A 192 -4.35 23.14 -2.07
CA GLY A 192 -4.38 23.61 -0.69
C GLY A 192 -3.26 23.02 0.18
N THR A 193 -3.03 23.64 1.33
CA THR A 193 -2.05 23.17 2.33
C THR A 193 -2.61 21.97 3.11
N PRO A 194 -1.86 20.86 3.28
CA PRO A 194 -2.29 19.75 4.11
C PRO A 194 -2.32 20.13 5.59
N SER A 195 -3.45 19.95 6.28
CA SER A 195 -3.55 20.22 7.73
C SER A 195 -3.03 19.05 8.56
N ARG A 196 -2.44 19.32 9.73
CA ARG A 196 -2.12 18.30 10.75
C ARG A 196 -3.08 18.30 11.94
N GLU A 197 -3.94 19.32 12.05
CA GLU A 197 -4.76 19.65 13.22
C GLU A 197 -5.66 18.50 13.70
N LEU A 198 -6.36 17.84 12.78
CA LEU A 198 -7.18 16.65 13.07
C LEU A 198 -6.36 15.48 13.65
N PHE A 199 -5.04 15.47 13.43
CA PHE A 199 -4.10 14.42 13.81
C PHE A 199 -3.11 14.89 14.90
N SER A 200 -3.56 15.81 15.75
CA SER A 200 -2.81 16.34 16.89
C SER A 200 -3.43 15.91 18.24
N VAL A 201 -2.58 15.80 19.26
CA VAL A 201 -2.95 15.74 20.68
C VAL A 201 -2.31 16.96 21.35
N ASP A 202 -3.07 17.68 22.19
CA ASP A 202 -2.61 18.91 22.87
C ASP A 202 -1.94 19.93 21.92
N GLY A 203 -2.53 20.10 20.73
CA GLY A 203 -2.01 20.96 19.65
C GLY A 203 -0.79 20.40 18.90
N SER A 204 -0.14 19.36 19.42
CA SER A 204 1.05 18.75 18.83
C SER A 204 0.70 17.57 17.90
N PRO A 205 1.12 17.58 16.62
CA PRO A 205 0.86 16.46 15.71
C PRO A 205 1.53 15.16 16.18
N LEU A 206 0.78 14.05 16.20
CA LEU A 206 1.35 12.76 16.57
C LEU A 206 2.16 12.18 15.38
N ASP A 207 3.41 11.82 15.65
CA ASP A 207 4.36 11.25 14.70
C ASP A 207 4.96 9.96 15.27
N GLU A 208 4.49 8.79 14.81
CA GLU A 208 5.02 7.51 15.29
C GLU A 208 6.44 7.27 14.74
N ARG A 209 7.42 7.03 15.61
CA ARG A 209 8.73 6.49 15.21
C ARG A 209 8.68 4.98 15.14
N VAL A 210 9.12 4.42 14.02
CA VAL A 210 9.18 2.97 13.78
C VAL A 210 10.59 2.54 13.42
N LEU A 211 11.01 1.38 13.93
CA LEU A 211 12.19 0.65 13.48
C LEU A 211 11.77 -0.49 12.55
N GLY A 212 12.30 -0.54 11.33
CA GLY A 212 12.08 -1.63 10.38
C GLY A 212 13.23 -2.63 10.43
N ILE A 213 12.98 -3.82 10.96
CA ILE A 213 13.98 -4.89 11.09
C ILE A 213 13.74 -5.92 9.98
N ARG A 214 14.58 -5.92 8.96
CA ARG A 214 14.52 -6.83 7.82
C ARG A 214 15.17 -8.17 8.17
N VAL A 215 14.45 -9.26 7.98
CA VAL A 215 14.83 -10.61 8.45
C VAL A 215 14.63 -11.71 7.41
N THR A 216 15.36 -12.81 7.53
CA THR A 216 15.01 -14.11 6.90
C THR A 216 14.19 -14.95 7.89
N ALA A 217 13.06 -15.51 7.46
CA ALA A 217 12.17 -16.29 8.32
C ALA A 217 12.41 -17.79 8.17
N LYS A 218 12.26 -18.53 9.29
CA LYS A 218 12.37 -20.00 9.35
C LYS A 218 11.06 -20.68 9.75
N SER A 219 9.96 -19.92 9.80
CA SER A 219 8.61 -20.41 10.11
C SER A 219 7.64 -19.98 9.02
N PRO A 220 6.54 -20.72 8.77
CA PRO A 220 5.48 -20.33 7.84
C PRO A 220 4.92 -18.94 8.18
N ASP A 221 4.65 -18.13 7.16
CA ASP A 221 4.23 -16.74 7.32
C ASP A 221 2.96 -16.60 8.20
N GLU A 222 2.01 -17.54 8.07
CA GLU A 222 0.73 -17.56 8.80
C GLU A 222 0.90 -17.65 10.33
N HIS A 223 1.92 -18.34 10.81
CA HIS A 223 2.20 -18.50 12.25
C HIS A 223 2.52 -17.15 12.93
N THR A 224 2.88 -16.13 12.15
CA THR A 224 3.22 -14.80 12.66
C THR A 224 2.00 -13.91 12.91
N VAL A 225 0.81 -14.30 12.41
CA VAL A 225 -0.39 -13.44 12.48
C VAL A 225 -1.02 -13.39 13.88
N PRO A 226 -1.25 -14.51 14.61
CA PRO A 226 -1.77 -14.42 15.98
C PRO A 226 -0.87 -13.61 16.91
N LEU A 227 0.45 -13.82 16.79
CA LEU A 227 1.48 -13.06 17.53
C LEU A 227 1.47 -11.57 17.17
N THR A 228 1.33 -11.24 15.88
CA THR A 228 1.20 -9.85 15.41
C THR A 228 -0.06 -9.20 15.97
N VAL A 229 -1.23 -9.82 15.83
CA VAL A 229 -2.51 -9.22 16.19
C VAL A 229 -2.70 -9.10 17.71
N ALA A 230 -2.01 -9.91 18.53
CA ALA A 230 -2.14 -9.89 19.99
C ALA A 230 -1.49 -8.69 20.72
N GLN A 231 -0.66 -7.87 20.05
CA GLN A 231 0.05 -6.75 20.67
C GLN A 231 0.31 -5.61 19.67
N ASN A 232 0.13 -4.35 20.06
CA ASN A 232 0.31 -3.20 19.14
C ASN A 232 1.77 -2.74 18.94
N ARG A 233 2.74 -3.39 19.60
CA ARG A 233 4.16 -2.99 19.66
C ARG A 233 4.96 -3.43 18.43
N PHE A 234 4.73 -4.64 17.93
CA PHE A 234 5.43 -5.22 16.78
C PHE A 234 4.45 -5.70 15.70
N LEU A 235 4.86 -5.55 14.44
CA LEU A 235 4.15 -5.99 13.23
C LEU A 235 5.09 -6.73 12.29
N PHE A 236 4.89 -8.04 12.10
CA PHE A 236 5.64 -8.82 11.11
C PHE A 236 4.87 -8.96 9.80
N ASN A 237 5.35 -8.31 8.75
CA ASN A 237 4.94 -8.61 7.37
C ASN A 237 5.91 -9.64 6.79
N SER A 238 5.50 -10.92 6.73
CA SER A 238 6.33 -12.03 6.25
C SER A 238 6.00 -12.46 4.81
N LEU A 239 7.01 -12.99 4.13
CA LEU A 239 7.04 -13.60 2.79
C LEU A 239 8.40 -14.34 2.65
N GLY A 240 8.57 -15.45 3.37
CA GLY A 240 9.83 -16.20 3.42
C GLY A 240 11.00 -15.40 4.02
N GLY A 241 10.72 -14.65 5.08
CA GLY A 241 11.48 -13.46 5.49
C GLY A 241 10.63 -12.22 5.30
N GLY A 242 11.10 -11.05 5.71
CA GLY A 242 10.28 -9.84 5.63
C GLY A 242 10.73 -8.76 6.60
N PHE A 243 9.76 -8.06 7.19
CA PHE A 243 10.00 -6.93 8.07
C PHE A 243 9.23 -7.10 9.38
N ILE A 244 9.96 -7.26 10.49
CA ILE A 244 9.45 -7.04 11.83
C ILE A 244 9.59 -5.53 12.08
N ASN A 245 8.46 -4.84 12.13
CA ASN A 245 8.41 -3.41 12.35
C ASN A 245 8.01 -3.16 13.81
N MET A 246 8.73 -2.27 14.48
CA MET A 246 8.64 -2.04 15.93
C MET A 246 8.31 -0.57 16.18
N ARG A 247 7.15 -0.28 16.78
CA ARG A 247 6.84 1.06 17.30
C ARG A 247 7.77 1.38 18.45
N LEU A 248 8.22 2.63 18.56
CA LEU A 248 9.14 3.11 19.59
C LEU A 248 8.52 4.28 20.36
N THR A 249 8.94 4.47 21.62
CA THR A 249 8.74 5.74 22.32
C THR A 249 9.77 6.79 21.88
N ALA A 250 9.58 8.05 22.26
CA ALA A 250 10.54 9.14 22.06
C ALA A 250 11.90 8.86 22.71
N GLU A 251 11.92 8.22 23.89
CA GLU A 251 13.15 7.79 24.56
C GLU A 251 13.88 6.74 23.69
N GLU A 252 13.17 5.68 23.28
CA GLU A 252 13.74 4.65 22.40
C GLU A 252 14.16 5.19 21.03
N ALA A 253 13.43 6.16 20.50
CA ALA A 253 13.79 6.88 19.28
C ALA A 253 15.10 7.67 19.44
N SER A 254 15.43 8.13 20.65
CA SER A 254 16.72 8.78 20.95
C SER A 254 17.90 7.80 20.93
N GLU A 255 17.67 6.49 21.15
CA GLU A 255 18.71 5.46 21.03
C GLU A 255 19.03 5.06 19.58
N ILE A 256 18.28 5.54 18.56
CA ILE A 256 18.55 5.28 17.14
C ILE A 256 19.73 6.12 16.61
N VAL A 257 20.87 6.02 17.28
CA VAL A 257 22.14 6.68 16.96
C VAL A 257 23.01 5.72 16.14
N ALA A 258 23.72 6.25 15.16
CA ALA A 258 24.88 5.58 14.58
C ALA A 258 26.16 6.33 14.96
N LEU A 259 27.24 5.60 15.24
CA LEU A 259 28.56 6.13 15.59
C LEU A 259 29.47 6.02 14.37
N GLY A 260 29.84 7.15 13.77
CA GLY A 260 30.92 7.24 12.79
C GLY A 260 32.27 7.50 13.45
N GLU A 261 33.31 7.63 12.63
CA GLU A 261 34.72 7.79 13.06
C GLU A 261 34.94 8.99 14.01
N SER A 262 34.22 10.10 13.81
CA SER A 262 34.31 11.32 14.63
C SER A 262 33.13 11.49 15.62
N GLY A 263 32.31 10.46 15.86
CA GLY A 263 31.17 10.52 16.78
C GLY A 263 29.79 10.30 16.13
N PRO A 264 28.69 10.75 16.75
CA PRO A 264 27.32 10.48 16.30
C PRO A 264 27.00 11.02 14.89
N VAL A 265 26.37 10.18 14.05
CA VAL A 265 25.88 10.55 12.71
C VAL A 265 24.41 10.17 12.52
N SER A 266 23.66 11.03 11.83
CA SER A 266 22.19 10.89 11.66
C SER A 266 21.76 9.98 10.50
N CYS A 267 22.60 9.02 10.08
CA CYS A 267 22.39 8.25 8.86
C CYS A 267 21.09 7.44 8.84
N ILE A 268 20.76 6.74 9.93
CA ILE A 268 19.53 5.97 10.05
C ILE A 268 18.31 6.89 10.26
N GLY A 269 18.35 7.81 11.23
CA GLY A 269 17.20 8.63 11.62
C GLY A 269 16.83 9.80 10.67
N LYS A 270 17.79 10.37 9.93
CA LYS A 270 17.56 11.50 8.99
C LYS A 270 17.65 11.10 7.53
N PHE A 271 18.62 10.24 7.18
CA PHE A 271 18.85 9.82 5.80
C PHE A 271 18.21 8.46 5.45
N GLY A 272 17.51 7.82 6.39
CA GLY A 272 16.79 6.55 6.16
C GLY A 272 17.69 5.36 5.83
N CYS A 273 18.97 5.41 6.22
CA CYS A 273 19.95 4.38 5.90
C CYS A 273 19.61 3.04 6.57
N THR A 274 19.87 1.95 5.85
CA THR A 274 19.80 0.59 6.40
C THR A 274 21.16 0.22 7.00
N MET A 275 21.18 -0.09 8.29
CA MET A 275 22.32 -0.68 9.00
C MET A 275 22.33 -2.19 8.72
N ARG A 276 23.35 -2.71 8.05
CA ARG A 276 23.47 -4.12 7.63
C ARG A 276 24.34 -4.91 8.62
N PRO A 277 24.12 -6.21 8.85
CA PRO A 277 25.05 -7.03 9.62
C PRO A 277 26.44 -7.05 8.96
N SER A 278 27.50 -7.06 9.76
CA SER A 278 28.89 -7.28 9.32
C SER A 278 29.52 -8.49 10.02
N GLY A 279 30.59 -9.05 9.45
CA GLY A 279 31.19 -10.32 9.90
C GLY A 279 31.76 -10.36 11.32
N ASN A 280 31.75 -9.24 12.05
CA ASN A 280 32.12 -9.11 13.46
C ASN A 280 30.91 -8.91 14.39
N GLY A 281 29.69 -9.21 13.93
CA GLY A 281 28.45 -9.12 14.70
C GLY A 281 27.85 -7.71 14.85
N ARG A 282 28.52 -6.67 14.33
CA ARG A 282 28.04 -5.28 14.36
C ARG A 282 27.03 -5.01 13.24
N PHE A 283 26.21 -3.98 13.40
CA PHE A 283 25.34 -3.47 12.33
C PHE A 283 25.87 -2.13 11.81
N VAL A 284 26.13 -2.02 10.51
CA VAL A 284 26.91 -0.93 9.90
C VAL A 284 26.21 -0.24 8.72
N CYS A 285 26.48 1.05 8.51
CA CYS A 285 26.08 1.78 7.31
C CYS A 285 27.30 2.09 6.45
N ASP A 286 27.42 1.39 5.32
CA ASP A 286 28.55 1.52 4.38
C ASP A 286 28.74 2.97 3.92
N ARG A 287 27.63 3.62 3.52
CA ARG A 287 27.59 5.01 3.03
C ARG A 287 28.15 6.05 4.00
N HIS A 288 28.06 5.80 5.30
CA HIS A 288 28.44 6.77 6.35
C HIS A 288 29.53 6.22 7.30
N ARG A 289 30.13 5.06 6.97
CA ARG A 289 31.16 4.36 7.77
C ARG A 289 30.83 4.33 9.27
N SER A 290 29.59 3.97 9.61
CA SER A 290 29.07 4.09 10.97
C SER A 290 28.41 2.83 11.51
N VAL A 291 28.50 2.63 12.83
CA VAL A 291 27.95 1.47 13.56
C VAL A 291 26.66 1.85 14.29
N PHE A 292 25.64 1.01 14.27
CA PHE A 292 24.38 1.20 14.99
C PHE A 292 24.61 1.06 16.51
N LYS A 293 24.53 2.17 17.26
CA LYS A 293 24.90 2.24 18.69
C LYS A 293 24.24 1.15 19.55
N PRO A 294 22.92 0.88 19.46
CA PRO A 294 22.29 -0.16 20.26
C PRO A 294 22.96 -1.53 20.14
N SER A 295 23.42 -1.91 18.95
CA SER A 295 24.03 -3.23 18.71
C SER A 295 25.43 -3.42 19.32
N VAL A 296 26.04 -2.37 19.88
CA VAL A 296 27.40 -2.41 20.46
C VAL A 296 27.52 -1.78 21.84
N ASP A 297 26.56 -0.97 22.26
CA ASP A 297 26.53 -0.36 23.58
C ASP A 297 25.92 -1.32 24.62
N LYS A 298 26.72 -1.72 25.61
CA LYS A 298 26.28 -2.61 26.71
C LYS A 298 25.22 -1.96 27.62
N LEU A 299 25.04 -0.64 27.55
CA LEU A 299 24.03 0.11 28.29
C LEU A 299 22.75 0.37 27.47
N SER A 300 22.69 -0.10 26.22
CA SER A 300 21.50 0.06 25.37
C SER A 300 20.28 -0.62 25.99
N TYR A 301 19.21 0.15 26.20
CA TYR A 301 17.92 -0.40 26.59
C TYR A 301 17.04 -0.76 25.39
N LEU A 302 17.33 -0.24 24.19
CA LEU A 302 16.60 -0.61 22.96
C LEU A 302 17.03 -1.99 22.43
N TRP A 303 18.33 -2.33 22.48
CA TRP A 303 18.83 -3.56 21.86
C TRP A 303 18.23 -4.86 22.44
N PRO A 304 18.09 -5.05 23.77
CA PRO A 304 17.38 -6.20 24.31
C PRO A 304 15.93 -6.30 23.81
N ARG A 305 15.24 -5.17 23.65
CA ARG A 305 13.85 -5.10 23.16
C ARG A 305 13.74 -5.44 21.66
N ILE A 306 14.77 -5.12 20.87
CA ILE A 306 14.91 -5.58 19.48
C ILE A 306 15.09 -7.10 19.45
N LEU A 307 16.01 -7.65 20.25
CA LEU A 307 16.26 -9.09 20.31
C LEU A 307 15.01 -9.87 20.76
N ASP A 308 14.25 -9.35 21.71
CA ASP A 308 12.96 -9.89 22.13
C ASP A 308 11.95 -9.95 20.97
N GLY A 309 11.81 -8.88 20.19
CA GLY A 309 10.96 -8.87 18.99
C GLY A 309 11.35 -9.95 17.97
N LEU A 310 12.65 -10.25 17.82
CA LEU A 310 13.13 -11.36 16.98
C LEU A 310 12.74 -12.72 17.58
N ARG A 311 13.00 -12.93 18.89
CA ARG A 311 12.70 -14.19 19.59
C ARG A 311 11.20 -14.51 19.58
N PHE A 312 10.35 -13.51 19.73
CA PHE A 312 8.88 -13.62 19.65
C PHE A 312 8.41 -14.24 18.33
N PHE A 313 8.96 -13.78 17.20
CA PHE A 313 8.63 -14.32 15.87
C PHE A 313 9.51 -15.53 15.45
N GLY A 314 10.36 -16.04 16.34
CA GLY A 314 11.22 -17.20 16.07
C GLY A 314 12.40 -16.93 15.15
N VAL A 315 12.90 -15.70 15.13
CA VAL A 315 14.02 -15.23 14.31
C VAL A 315 15.28 -15.08 15.18
N GLY A 316 16.45 -15.49 14.68
CA GLY A 316 17.73 -15.26 15.35
C GLY A 316 18.37 -13.92 14.96
N VAL A 317 19.29 -13.41 15.78
CA VAL A 317 20.03 -12.17 15.43
C VAL A 317 20.86 -12.32 14.13
N ALA A 318 21.36 -13.54 13.86
CA ALA A 318 22.06 -13.88 12.61
C ALA A 318 21.14 -13.88 11.37
N ASP A 319 19.81 -13.92 11.55
CA ASP A 319 18.82 -13.84 10.48
C ASP A 319 18.43 -12.39 10.14
N VAL A 320 18.97 -11.39 10.86
CA VAL A 320 18.72 -9.97 10.61
C VAL A 320 19.60 -9.48 9.46
N VAL A 321 18.96 -9.18 8.33
CA VAL A 321 19.63 -8.75 7.09
C VAL A 321 19.55 -7.23 6.85
N GLY A 322 19.07 -6.46 7.83
CA GLY A 322 19.23 -5.00 7.88
C GLY A 322 18.22 -4.30 8.81
N ILE A 323 18.59 -3.17 9.40
CA ILE A 323 17.76 -2.36 10.30
C ILE A 323 17.66 -0.94 9.74
N ASN A 324 16.46 -0.37 9.62
CA ASN A 324 16.26 1.05 9.31
C ASN A 324 15.24 1.69 10.27
N SER A 325 15.05 3.01 10.15
CA SER A 325 13.98 3.72 10.87
C SER A 325 13.25 4.68 9.93
N PHE A 326 11.98 4.92 10.24
CA PHE A 326 11.12 5.89 9.57
C PHE A 326 10.14 6.50 10.58
N THR A 327 9.59 7.66 10.23
CA THR A 327 8.52 8.32 10.99
C THR A 327 7.24 8.27 10.17
N LEU A 328 6.10 8.02 10.82
CA LEU A 328 4.78 8.03 10.20
C LEU A 328 3.91 9.11 10.86
N GLY A 329 3.55 10.10 10.06
CA GLY A 329 2.69 11.21 10.44
C GLY A 329 1.48 11.32 9.53
N MET A 330 0.33 11.69 10.09
CA MET A 330 -0.88 11.96 9.32
C MET A 330 -1.04 13.46 9.00
N GLN A 331 -1.74 13.70 7.90
CA GLN A 331 -2.06 14.99 7.30
C GLN A 331 -3.40 14.87 6.57
N GLN A 332 -4.27 15.87 6.63
CA GLN A 332 -5.54 15.92 5.92
C GLN A 332 -5.40 16.78 4.65
N MET A 333 -5.76 16.23 3.51
CA MET A 333 -5.91 16.98 2.25
C MET A 333 -7.33 17.54 2.17
N SER A 334 -7.46 18.81 1.81
CA SER A 334 -8.77 19.43 1.54
C SER A 334 -9.33 19.03 0.17
N LYS A 335 -8.47 18.73 -0.81
CA LYS A 335 -8.82 18.32 -2.18
C LYS A 335 -7.83 17.29 -2.71
N PHE A 336 -8.31 16.37 -3.56
CA PHE A 336 -7.46 15.43 -4.31
C PHE A 336 -7.40 15.75 -5.80
N THR A 337 -8.37 16.50 -6.31
CA THR A 337 -8.50 16.97 -7.69
C THR A 337 -8.36 18.49 -7.76
N ALA A 338 -7.60 19.00 -8.73
CA ALA A 338 -7.54 20.43 -9.03
C ALA A 338 -7.43 20.69 -10.54
N GLN A 339 -7.89 21.87 -10.99
CA GLN A 339 -7.62 22.35 -12.34
C GLN A 339 -6.30 23.14 -12.32
N LEU A 340 -5.30 22.70 -13.08
CA LEU A 340 -3.97 23.31 -13.14
C LEU A 340 -3.84 24.33 -14.29
N ALA A 341 -4.59 24.12 -15.36
CA ALA A 341 -4.70 25.00 -16.52
C ALA A 341 -6.08 24.81 -17.20
N PRO A 342 -6.48 25.67 -18.16
CA PRO A 342 -7.81 25.60 -18.77
C PRO A 342 -8.19 24.22 -19.33
N SER A 343 -7.23 23.44 -19.85
CA SER A 343 -7.43 22.08 -20.38
C SER A 343 -6.94 20.96 -19.46
N THR A 344 -6.34 21.27 -18.30
CA THR A 344 -5.47 20.32 -17.57
C THR A 344 -5.90 20.15 -16.12
N PHE A 345 -6.14 18.90 -15.71
CA PHE A 345 -6.49 18.54 -14.34
C PHE A 345 -5.36 17.75 -13.66
N GLY A 346 -5.06 18.12 -12.42
CA GLY A 346 -4.11 17.45 -11.54
C GLY A 346 -4.82 16.58 -10.51
N PHE A 347 -4.23 15.43 -10.19
CA PHE A 347 -4.77 14.45 -9.26
C PHE A 347 -3.69 13.95 -8.30
N LEU A 348 -3.94 14.01 -6.99
CA LEU A 348 -3.06 13.40 -5.99
C LEU A 348 -3.42 11.91 -5.83
N LEU A 349 -2.42 11.03 -5.88
CA LEU A 349 -2.59 9.57 -5.73
C LEU A 349 -1.59 8.99 -4.71
N GLY A 350 -1.93 7.83 -4.13
CA GLY A 350 -1.03 7.09 -3.22
C GLY A 350 -0.52 7.92 -2.02
N ASP A 351 0.74 7.70 -1.62
CA ASP A 351 1.39 8.43 -0.52
C ASP A 351 1.37 9.97 -0.71
N ALA A 352 1.28 10.48 -1.95
CA ALA A 352 1.25 11.93 -2.22
C ALA A 352 -0.11 12.57 -1.86
N ALA A 353 -1.20 11.82 -2.02
CA ALA A 353 -2.52 12.15 -1.50
C ALA A 353 -2.65 11.78 -0.02
N ASN A 354 -2.58 10.48 0.26
CA ASN A 354 -2.89 9.88 1.54
C ASN A 354 -1.67 9.12 2.05
N SER A 355 -0.68 9.85 2.59
CA SER A 355 0.35 9.26 3.44
C SER A 355 -0.33 8.63 4.67
N LEU A 356 -0.20 7.32 4.83
CA LEU A 356 -0.92 6.53 5.84
C LEU A 356 -0.09 6.25 7.10
N HIS A 357 -0.81 5.89 8.17
CA HIS A 357 -0.26 5.50 9.47
C HIS A 357 0.19 4.04 9.52
N PHE A 358 0.70 3.62 10.68
CA PHE A 358 1.21 2.27 10.90
C PHE A 358 0.08 1.25 11.09
N TRP A 359 -0.45 0.69 9.99
CA TRP A 359 -1.45 -0.38 10.05
C TRP A 359 -1.16 -1.50 9.04
N PRO A 360 -1.35 -2.78 9.41
CA PRO A 360 -1.17 -3.92 8.51
C PRO A 360 -2.00 -3.78 7.22
N GLY A 361 -1.34 -3.88 6.07
CA GLY A 361 -2.02 -4.08 4.78
C GLY A 361 -2.95 -2.96 4.30
N ARG A 362 -2.82 -1.69 4.75
CA ARG A 362 -3.60 -0.56 4.18
C ARG A 362 -2.84 0.25 3.13
N GLY A 363 -1.63 0.74 3.46
CA GLY A 363 -0.70 1.50 2.60
C GLY A 363 -0.96 1.43 1.08
N LEU A 364 -0.49 0.36 0.44
CA LEU A 364 -0.59 0.21 -1.02
C LEU A 364 -2.02 -0.06 -1.52
N ASN A 365 -2.91 -0.64 -0.71
CA ASN A 365 -4.30 -0.87 -1.14
C ASN A 365 -5.03 0.44 -1.37
N THR A 366 -4.88 1.41 -0.47
CA THR A 366 -5.44 2.77 -0.63
C THR A 366 -4.85 3.47 -1.85
N GLY A 367 -3.55 3.28 -2.11
CA GLY A 367 -2.91 3.76 -3.34
C GLY A 367 -3.49 3.15 -4.61
N LEU A 368 -3.64 1.83 -4.68
CA LEU A 368 -4.24 1.17 -5.84
C LEU A 368 -5.74 1.48 -6.00
N LYS A 369 -6.49 1.62 -4.89
CA LYS A 369 -7.87 2.14 -4.89
C LYS A 369 -7.93 3.55 -5.52
N SER A 370 -7.00 4.44 -5.19
CA SER A 370 -6.92 5.78 -5.82
C SER A 370 -6.63 5.72 -7.33
N ALA A 371 -5.69 4.88 -7.75
CA ALA A 371 -5.32 4.68 -9.15
C ALA A 371 -6.48 4.10 -10.00
N LEU A 372 -7.15 3.06 -9.49
CA LEU A 372 -8.32 2.44 -10.14
C LEU A 372 -9.47 3.43 -10.30
N SER A 373 -9.78 4.19 -9.24
CA SER A 373 -10.80 5.23 -9.23
C SER A 373 -10.58 6.27 -10.34
N LEU A 374 -9.36 6.80 -10.47
CA LEU A 374 -9.04 7.77 -11.52
C LEU A 374 -9.06 7.11 -12.92
N ALA A 375 -8.42 5.95 -13.08
CA ALA A 375 -8.27 5.30 -14.38
C ALA A 375 -9.62 4.93 -15.01
N VAL A 376 -10.55 4.37 -14.23
CA VAL A 376 -11.89 4.03 -14.71
C VAL A 376 -12.74 5.28 -14.92
N ASN A 377 -12.56 6.36 -14.13
CA ASN A 377 -13.26 7.61 -14.42
C ASN A 377 -12.76 8.26 -15.73
N LEU A 378 -11.45 8.23 -16.01
CA LEU A 378 -10.90 8.69 -17.29
C LEU A 378 -11.46 7.89 -18.48
N GLN A 379 -11.55 6.57 -18.38
CA GLN A 379 -12.20 5.74 -19.40
C GLN A 379 -13.69 6.09 -19.58
N LYS A 380 -14.41 6.29 -18.48
CA LYS A 380 -15.84 6.66 -18.52
C LYS A 380 -16.10 8.06 -19.08
N ARG A 381 -15.16 9.02 -18.92
CA ARG A 381 -15.33 10.43 -19.29
C ARG A 381 -14.67 10.85 -20.59
N TRP A 382 -13.57 10.21 -21.01
CA TRP A 382 -12.82 10.67 -22.19
C TRP A 382 -13.61 10.43 -23.48
N ARG A 383 -13.85 11.49 -24.24
CA ARG A 383 -14.59 11.49 -25.53
C ARG A 383 -13.91 12.36 -26.60
N GLY A 384 -12.63 12.70 -26.43
CA GLY A 384 -11.92 13.64 -27.30
C GLY A 384 -12.18 15.13 -27.02
N ASN A 385 -12.95 15.44 -25.98
CA ASN A 385 -13.34 16.79 -25.58
C ASN A 385 -12.69 17.15 -24.23
N ALA A 386 -12.44 18.43 -23.99
CA ALA A 386 -11.90 18.92 -22.72
C ALA A 386 -12.80 18.54 -21.52
N PHE A 387 -12.16 18.16 -20.41
CA PHE A 387 -12.87 17.82 -19.17
C PHE A 387 -13.39 19.06 -18.44
N ARG A 388 -14.38 18.86 -17.56
CA ARG A 388 -14.88 19.85 -16.60
C ARG A 388 -14.68 19.31 -15.19
N ALA A 389 -14.61 20.18 -14.18
CA ALA A 389 -14.46 19.74 -12.79
C ALA A 389 -15.55 18.73 -12.34
N ALA A 390 -16.79 18.90 -12.83
CA ALA A 390 -17.92 17.99 -12.55
C ALA A 390 -17.70 16.55 -13.05
N ASP A 391 -16.86 16.33 -14.08
CA ASP A 391 -16.55 14.99 -14.58
C ASP A 391 -15.71 14.17 -13.58
N PHE A 392 -15.05 14.84 -12.62
CA PHE A 392 -14.20 14.22 -11.60
C PHE A 392 -14.84 14.09 -10.21
N ALA A 393 -16.07 14.57 -10.01
CA ALA A 393 -16.74 14.55 -8.70
C ALA A 393 -16.81 13.15 -8.05
N GLN A 394 -16.98 12.08 -8.84
CA GLN A 394 -16.97 10.71 -8.34
C GLN A 394 -15.58 10.27 -7.84
N HIS A 395 -14.50 10.70 -8.51
CA HIS A 395 -13.14 10.40 -8.07
C HIS A 395 -12.81 11.13 -6.76
N GLU A 396 -13.12 12.43 -6.69
CA GLU A 396 -12.94 13.24 -5.48
C GLU A 396 -13.70 12.62 -4.29
N GLY A 397 -14.97 12.26 -4.47
CA GLY A 397 -15.78 11.61 -3.43
C GLY A 397 -15.16 10.31 -2.90
N ILE A 398 -14.68 9.44 -3.80
CA ILE A 398 -13.96 8.21 -3.42
C ILE A 398 -12.67 8.54 -2.65
N MET A 399 -11.91 9.57 -3.07
CA MET A 399 -10.67 9.95 -2.39
C MET A 399 -10.91 10.53 -0.98
N GLN A 400 -11.99 11.28 -0.79
CA GLN A 400 -12.43 11.77 0.52
C GLN A 400 -12.91 10.61 1.42
N GLN A 401 -13.64 9.63 0.87
CA GLN A 401 -14.02 8.40 1.60
C GLN A 401 -12.79 7.58 2.00
N LEU A 402 -11.79 7.44 1.12
CA LEU A 402 -10.51 6.78 1.44
C LEU A 402 -9.77 7.52 2.56
N GLN A 403 -9.70 8.86 2.51
CA GLN A 403 -9.11 9.65 3.58
C GLN A 403 -9.84 9.47 4.92
N TYR A 404 -11.17 9.54 4.92
CA TYR A 404 -11.96 9.35 6.14
C TYR A 404 -11.79 7.96 6.74
N ARG A 405 -11.89 6.90 5.91
CA ARG A 405 -11.80 5.52 6.36
C ARG A 405 -10.39 5.14 6.83
N GLU A 406 -9.38 5.47 6.03
CA GLU A 406 -7.99 5.00 6.22
C GLU A 406 -7.15 5.97 7.08
N LYS A 407 -7.70 7.11 7.51
CA LYS A 407 -7.02 8.09 8.36
C LYS A 407 -7.89 8.56 9.50
N SER A 408 -9.01 9.22 9.23
CA SER A 408 -9.83 9.85 10.28
C SER A 408 -10.44 8.83 11.25
N ARG A 409 -11.06 7.74 10.76
CA ARG A 409 -11.58 6.66 11.62
C ARG A 409 -10.46 5.95 12.38
N ALA A 410 -9.38 5.62 11.68
CA ALA A 410 -8.26 4.88 12.24
C ALA A 410 -7.49 5.69 13.30
N TRP A 411 -7.40 7.01 13.14
CA TRP A 411 -6.87 7.95 14.13
C TRP A 411 -7.62 7.88 15.46
N THR A 412 -8.96 8.00 15.43
CA THR A 412 -9.79 7.88 16.64
C THR A 412 -9.54 6.56 17.37
N THR A 413 -9.28 5.47 16.64
CA THR A 413 -8.93 4.17 17.23
C THR A 413 -7.48 4.11 17.75
N MET A 414 -6.53 4.77 17.10
CA MET A 414 -5.13 4.86 17.54
C MET A 414 -4.94 5.67 18.82
N LEU A 415 -5.84 6.62 19.09
CA LEU A 415 -5.90 7.40 20.32
C LEU A 415 -6.49 6.64 21.52
N MET A 416 -6.78 5.33 21.37
CA MET A 416 -7.09 4.34 22.41
C MET A 416 -7.40 4.91 23.81
N PRO A 417 -8.60 5.48 24.03
CA PRO A 417 -8.89 6.18 25.27
C PRO A 417 -8.70 5.31 26.52
N ASP A 418 -8.34 5.93 27.63
CA ASP A 418 -8.33 5.28 28.94
C ASP A 418 -9.73 5.17 29.56
N SER A 419 -9.82 4.67 30.79
CA SER A 419 -11.08 4.47 31.52
C SER A 419 -11.85 5.76 31.83
N GLU A 420 -11.20 6.92 31.72
CA GLU A 420 -11.80 8.24 31.91
C GLU A 420 -12.20 8.89 30.57
N GLY A 421 -11.90 8.21 29.45
CA GLY A 421 -12.15 8.70 28.09
C GLY A 421 -11.08 9.63 27.54
N THR A 422 -9.96 9.83 28.26
CA THR A 422 -8.87 10.68 27.80
C THR A 422 -8.15 10.02 26.62
N PRO A 423 -7.93 10.73 25.50
CA PRO A 423 -7.12 10.22 24.38
C PRO A 423 -5.69 9.89 24.82
N ARG A 424 -5.22 8.67 24.54
CA ARG A 424 -3.89 8.18 24.92
C ARG A 424 -3.23 7.48 23.76
N GLY A 425 -2.02 7.93 23.41
CA GLY A 425 -1.27 7.36 22.30
C GLY A 425 -0.80 5.93 22.60
N ILE A 426 -0.56 5.17 21.53
CA ILE A 426 0.17 3.89 21.62
C ILE A 426 1.56 4.07 22.25
N GLU A 427 2.21 5.22 22.07
CA GLU A 427 3.46 5.55 22.75
C GLU A 427 3.30 5.58 24.27
N ASP A 428 2.25 6.21 24.80
CA ASP A 428 2.05 6.35 26.25
C ASP A 428 1.88 4.98 26.91
N ARG A 429 1.04 4.12 26.33
CA ARG A 429 0.83 2.73 26.78
C ARG A 429 2.11 1.89 26.71
N ILE A 430 2.95 2.12 25.70
CA ILE A 430 4.29 1.50 25.63
C ILE A 430 5.19 2.05 26.75
N ARG A 431 5.18 3.36 27.01
CA ARG A 431 6.00 4.01 28.04
C ARG A 431 5.60 3.54 29.45
N GLU A 432 4.31 3.41 29.75
CA GLU A 432 3.78 2.83 30.99
C GLU A 432 4.13 1.33 31.11
N GLY A 433 4.07 0.59 29.99
CA GLY A 433 4.52 -0.79 29.91
C GLY A 433 6.01 -1.00 30.18
N LEU A 434 6.83 0.06 30.15
CA LEU A 434 8.25 0.01 30.50
C LEU A 434 8.54 0.37 31.97
N GLN A 435 7.53 0.81 32.74
CA GLN A 435 7.67 1.28 34.12
C GLN A 435 7.18 0.27 35.16
N GLY A 436 7.76 0.36 36.36
CA GLY A 436 7.33 -0.39 37.55
C GLY A 436 7.67 -1.89 37.56
N PRO A 437 7.35 -2.59 38.66
CA PRO A 437 7.39 -4.05 38.73
C PRO A 437 6.21 -4.68 37.96
N ALA A 438 6.27 -5.99 37.72
CA ALA A 438 5.15 -6.78 37.19
C ALA A 438 5.29 -8.26 37.55
N ASP A 439 4.17 -8.96 37.71
CA ASP A 439 4.15 -10.42 37.77
C ASP A 439 4.31 -11.01 36.35
N ARG A 440 5.44 -11.69 36.12
CA ARG A 440 5.74 -12.36 34.86
C ARG A 440 4.76 -13.50 34.57
N ALA A 441 4.24 -14.21 35.58
CA ALA A 441 3.34 -15.34 35.38
C ALA A 441 1.97 -14.85 34.88
N ALA A 442 1.39 -13.83 35.51
CA ALA A 442 0.21 -13.14 35.01
C ALA A 442 0.41 -12.60 33.59
N LEU A 443 1.52 -11.89 33.31
CA LEU A 443 1.79 -11.34 31.97
C LEU A 443 1.89 -12.42 30.87
N VAL A 444 2.60 -13.52 31.12
CA VAL A 444 2.67 -14.66 30.19
C VAL A 444 1.29 -15.24 29.96
N LYS A 445 0.50 -15.45 31.03
CA LYS A 445 -0.88 -15.95 30.93
C LYS A 445 -1.75 -15.02 30.07
N THR A 446 -1.83 -13.73 30.40
CA THR A 446 -2.69 -12.76 29.71
C THR A 446 -2.34 -12.61 28.22
N LEU A 447 -1.05 -12.56 27.86
CA LEU A 447 -0.67 -12.47 26.45
C LEU A 447 -0.93 -13.78 25.69
N TYR A 448 -0.71 -14.93 26.33
CA TYR A 448 -0.95 -16.24 25.72
C TYR A 448 -2.44 -16.52 25.51
N GLU A 449 -3.29 -16.29 26.52
CA GLU A 449 -4.76 -16.41 26.40
C GLU A 449 -5.31 -15.53 25.26
N ARG A 450 -4.79 -14.29 25.14
CA ARG A 450 -5.11 -13.37 24.04
C ARG A 450 -4.68 -13.92 22.67
N VAL A 451 -3.50 -14.54 22.56
CA VAL A 451 -3.05 -15.21 21.33
C VAL A 451 -3.96 -16.39 20.97
N LEU A 452 -4.39 -17.20 21.94
CA LEU A 452 -5.31 -18.32 21.71
C LEU A 452 -6.72 -17.85 21.30
N GLU A 453 -7.26 -16.79 21.90
CA GLU A 453 -8.53 -16.19 21.49
C GLU A 453 -8.45 -15.71 20.02
N ILE A 454 -7.37 -15.03 19.66
CA ILE A 454 -7.13 -14.55 18.29
C ILE A 454 -6.97 -15.71 17.30
N LYS A 455 -6.24 -16.77 17.66
CA LYS A 455 -6.12 -18.02 16.88
C LYS A 455 -7.50 -18.65 16.64
N LYS A 456 -8.29 -18.82 17.70
CA LYS A 456 -9.66 -19.36 17.63
C LYS A 456 -10.58 -18.49 16.76
N ARG A 457 -10.43 -17.16 16.84
CA ARG A 457 -11.19 -16.18 16.06
C ARG A 457 -10.81 -16.14 14.58
N MET A 458 -9.62 -16.59 14.21
CA MET A 458 -9.22 -16.74 12.79
C MET A 458 -9.97 -17.92 12.16
N GLY A 459 -9.97 -19.09 12.82
CA GLY A 459 -10.75 -20.25 12.40
C GLY A 459 -10.32 -20.82 11.04
N ASP A 460 -11.30 -21.22 10.24
CA ASP A 460 -11.18 -21.75 8.87
C ASP A 460 -10.75 -20.71 7.82
N ARG A 461 -10.68 -19.43 8.19
CA ARG A 461 -10.36 -18.32 7.29
C ARG A 461 -8.87 -18.23 6.93
N MET A 462 -8.04 -19.13 7.45
CA MET A 462 -6.59 -19.23 7.24
C MET A 462 -6.16 -20.67 6.94
N GLY A 463 -4.93 -20.82 6.47
CA GLY A 463 -4.26 -22.11 6.41
C GLY A 463 -3.78 -22.57 7.80
N PRO A 464 -3.06 -23.71 7.87
CA PRO A 464 -2.66 -24.32 9.14
C PRO A 464 -1.85 -23.38 10.04
N LEU A 465 -2.32 -23.21 11.27
CA LEU A 465 -1.63 -22.45 12.32
C LEU A 465 -0.84 -23.37 13.24
N ALA A 466 0.24 -22.85 13.83
CA ALA A 466 1.09 -23.59 14.78
C ALA A 466 0.32 -24.20 15.98
N THR A 467 0.92 -25.18 16.64
CA THR A 467 0.37 -25.74 17.89
C THR A 467 0.37 -24.72 19.02
N ASP A 468 -0.41 -24.97 20.07
CA ASP A 468 -0.57 -24.02 21.18
C ASP A 468 0.73 -23.91 22.01
N GLU A 469 1.47 -25.01 22.14
CA GLU A 469 2.79 -25.07 22.79
C GLU A 469 3.83 -24.22 22.05
N TRP A 470 3.74 -24.13 20.72
CA TRP A 470 4.60 -23.25 19.92
C TRP A 470 4.35 -21.78 20.26
N TYR A 471 3.09 -21.35 20.34
CA TYR A 471 2.74 -19.99 20.77
C TYR A 471 3.12 -19.73 22.22
N TYR A 472 2.89 -20.68 23.13
CA TYR A 472 3.33 -20.59 24.52
C TYR A 472 4.86 -20.41 24.61
N GLY A 473 5.62 -21.20 23.85
CA GLY A 473 7.08 -21.09 23.78
C GLY A 473 7.57 -19.73 23.28
N ARG A 474 6.85 -19.07 22.36
CA ARG A 474 7.16 -17.69 21.93
C ARG A 474 6.87 -16.66 23.01
N VAL A 475 5.72 -16.74 23.68
CA VAL A 475 5.36 -15.81 24.76
C VAL A 475 6.28 -16.00 25.97
N ASN A 476 6.49 -17.23 26.42
CA ASN A 476 7.29 -17.54 27.60
C ASN A 476 8.82 -17.37 27.40
N ALA A 477 9.31 -17.16 26.17
CA ALA A 477 10.71 -16.81 25.94
C ALA A 477 11.07 -15.35 26.32
N MET A 478 10.07 -14.46 26.37
CA MET A 478 10.25 -13.00 26.43
C MET A 478 10.73 -12.48 27.79
N ASP A 479 11.37 -11.30 27.80
CA ASP A 479 11.63 -10.57 29.05
C ASP A 479 10.33 -10.02 29.67
N THR A 480 10.30 -9.89 31.00
CA THR A 480 9.16 -9.37 31.76
C THR A 480 8.76 -7.95 31.33
N ARG A 481 9.72 -7.07 30.99
CA ARG A 481 9.40 -5.70 30.53
C ARG A 481 8.77 -5.70 29.14
N THR A 482 9.30 -6.50 28.21
CA THR A 482 8.71 -6.60 26.87
C THR A 482 7.34 -7.27 26.91
N LEU A 483 7.14 -8.26 27.79
CA LEU A 483 5.83 -8.84 28.09
C LEU A 483 4.84 -7.80 28.60
N LYS A 484 5.24 -6.94 29.56
CA LYS A 484 4.39 -5.86 30.04
C LYS A 484 3.98 -4.92 28.90
N VAL A 485 4.94 -4.42 28.12
CA VAL A 485 4.65 -3.60 26.92
C VAL A 485 3.65 -4.29 25.96
N MET A 486 3.79 -5.60 25.71
CA MET A 486 2.85 -6.34 24.85
C MET A 486 1.45 -6.49 25.46
N VAL A 487 1.34 -6.60 26.79
CA VAL A 487 0.05 -6.65 27.49
C VAL A 487 -0.62 -5.28 27.50
N GLU A 488 0.05 -4.23 27.98
CA GLU A 488 -0.51 -2.87 28.13
C GLU A 488 -0.86 -2.21 26.78
N SER A 489 -0.09 -2.50 25.73
CA SER A 489 -0.36 -1.99 24.37
C SER A 489 -1.62 -2.60 23.72
N GLY A 490 -2.22 -3.64 24.32
CA GLY A 490 -3.46 -4.26 23.84
C GLY A 490 -3.33 -4.98 22.48
N ALA A 491 -4.38 -5.70 22.07
CA ALA A 491 -4.47 -6.29 20.74
C ALA A 491 -4.65 -5.21 19.66
N TRP A 492 -4.27 -5.51 18.40
CA TRP A 492 -4.64 -4.66 17.27
C TRP A 492 -6.17 -4.58 17.16
N ILE A 493 -6.67 -3.34 17.11
CA ILE A 493 -8.09 -2.99 17.22
C ILE A 493 -8.79 -3.16 15.85
N THR A 494 -8.77 -4.41 15.38
CA THR A 494 -9.10 -4.82 14.00
C THR A 494 -10.60 -4.86 13.67
N ARG A 495 -11.48 -4.85 14.68
CA ARG A 495 -12.95 -4.96 14.48
C ARG A 495 -13.57 -3.57 14.33
N GLU A 496 -13.04 -2.60 15.03
CA GLU A 496 -13.54 -1.24 15.21
C GLU A 496 -13.11 -0.33 14.04
N ILE A 497 -11.93 -0.59 13.46
CA ILE A 497 -11.52 -0.04 12.14
C ILE A 497 -12.14 -0.88 10.98
N GLY A 498 -12.82 -1.98 11.29
CA GLY A 498 -13.59 -2.78 10.35
C GLY A 498 -14.88 -2.10 9.87
N GLY A 499 -15.80 -2.90 9.32
CA GLY A 499 -17.04 -2.42 8.71
C GLY A 499 -16.90 -2.23 7.20
N GLU A 500 -17.68 -1.31 6.64
CA GLU A 500 -17.77 -1.09 5.19
C GLU A 500 -16.43 -0.67 4.57
N GLU A 501 -16.19 -1.16 3.35
CA GLU A 501 -15.05 -0.83 2.52
C GLU A 501 -15.40 0.27 1.54
N VAL A 502 -14.46 1.18 1.26
CA VAL A 502 -14.61 2.05 0.09
C VAL A 502 -14.53 1.18 -1.16
N GLU A 503 -15.67 0.98 -1.81
CA GLU A 503 -15.74 0.33 -3.12
C GLU A 503 -15.01 1.16 -4.17
N VAL A 504 -14.32 0.48 -5.09
CA VAL A 504 -13.69 1.12 -6.24
C VAL A 504 -14.10 0.42 -7.53
N PRO A 505 -14.24 1.15 -8.65
CA PRO A 505 -14.52 0.53 -9.93
C PRO A 505 -13.42 -0.46 -10.33
N SER A 506 -13.83 -1.63 -10.83
CA SER A 506 -12.90 -2.61 -11.41
C SER A 506 -12.41 -2.16 -12.79
N ALA A 507 -11.14 -2.45 -13.09
CA ALA A 507 -10.57 -2.36 -14.44
C ALA A 507 -10.72 -3.67 -15.24
N VAL A 508 -11.20 -4.75 -14.61
CA VAL A 508 -11.66 -5.95 -15.33
C VAL A 508 -13.00 -5.61 -16.01
N PRO A 509 -13.19 -5.91 -17.31
CA PRO A 509 -14.48 -5.74 -17.96
C PRO A 509 -15.56 -6.51 -17.21
N ALA A 510 -16.71 -5.87 -16.97
CA ALA A 510 -17.87 -6.58 -16.45
C ALA A 510 -18.26 -7.66 -17.46
N VAL A 511 -18.34 -8.92 -17.01
CA VAL A 511 -19.07 -9.95 -17.74
C VAL A 511 -20.48 -9.41 -17.91
N ALA A 512 -20.97 -9.34 -19.16
CA ALA A 512 -22.32 -8.88 -19.40
C ALA A 512 -23.29 -9.78 -18.60
N PRO A 513 -24.23 -9.22 -17.82
CA PRO A 513 -25.19 -10.05 -17.11
C PRO A 513 -25.93 -10.91 -18.15
N GLU A 514 -26.05 -12.21 -17.88
CA GLU A 514 -26.83 -13.09 -18.74
C GLU A 514 -28.21 -12.44 -18.93
N GLN A 515 -28.60 -12.20 -20.18
CA GLN A 515 -29.91 -11.65 -20.44
C GLN A 515 -30.94 -12.64 -19.86
N PRO A 516 -31.85 -12.20 -18.97
CA PRO A 516 -32.83 -13.11 -18.38
C PRO A 516 -33.58 -13.78 -19.52
N SER A 517 -33.47 -15.10 -19.59
CA SER A 517 -34.03 -15.86 -20.71
C SER A 517 -35.51 -15.50 -20.84
N ASN A 518 -35.90 -14.91 -21.98
CA ASN A 518 -37.29 -14.57 -22.25
C ASN A 518 -38.12 -15.86 -22.32
N ARG A 519 -38.59 -16.34 -21.17
CA ARG A 519 -39.64 -17.34 -21.06
C ARG A 519 -40.89 -16.71 -21.65
N GLY A 520 -41.14 -16.99 -22.92
CA GLY A 520 -42.23 -16.40 -23.67
C GLY A 520 -43.56 -16.63 -22.94
N LEU A 521 -44.36 -15.58 -22.85
CA LEU A 521 -45.75 -15.67 -22.41
C LEU A 521 -46.52 -16.50 -23.44
N SER A 522 -46.62 -17.80 -23.19
CA SER A 522 -47.41 -18.73 -24.00
C SER A 522 -48.89 -18.51 -23.72
N LEU A 523 -49.47 -17.52 -24.37
CA LEU A 523 -50.92 -17.39 -24.49
C LEU A 523 -51.43 -18.45 -25.47
N VAL A 524 -52.19 -19.42 -24.96
CA VAL A 524 -53.29 -20.22 -25.57
C VAL A 524 -53.47 -21.46 -24.70
N GLY A 525 -54.70 -21.70 -24.23
CA GLY A 525 -55.08 -22.72 -23.25
C GLY A 525 -56.23 -22.22 -22.39
#